data_AF-A0A3D1FAB4-F1
#
_entry.id   AF-A0A3D1FAB4-F1
#
_cell.length_a   1.000
_cell.length_b   1.000
_cell.length_c   1.000
_cell.angle_alpha   90.00
_cell.angle_beta   90.00
_cell.angle_gamma   90.00
#
_symmetry.space_group_name_H-M   'P 1'
#
loop_
_entity.id
_entity.type
_entity.pdbx_description
1 polymer ?
#
loop_
_entity_poly.entity_id
_entity_poly.type
_entity_poly.pdbx_seq_one_letter_code
_entity_poly.pdbx_strand_id
1 'polypeptide(L)'
;MFHHSFEHIVDPVKTLQHVSRLLAKNGKCVIRIPTVDSHAWRHYKHNWVSLDAPRHFHVFSKKSIHLLAHMAGLELIKIVYDSDEFQFFGSEQYKRDIPLTAEQSYVVNKDKSIFSEKEILMFRKEALRLNAENQGDCAAFYLQKQD
;
A
#
# COMPACT_ATOMS: atom_id res chain seq x y z
N MET A 1 -1.37 -5.26 14.58
CA MET A 1 -1.14 -5.07 13.13
C MET A 1 -1.67 -3.69 12.77
N PHE A 2 -0.95 -2.94 11.95
CA PHE A 2 -1.46 -1.77 11.26
C PHE A 2 -1.88 -2.20 9.85
N HIS A 3 -3.13 -1.94 9.47
CA HIS A 3 -3.68 -2.33 8.18
C HIS A 3 -4.36 -1.11 7.57
N HIS A 4 -3.67 -0.45 6.62
CA HIS A 4 -4.05 0.84 6.07
C HIS A 4 -4.32 1.94 7.12
N SER A 5 -3.57 1.89 8.22
CA SER A 5 -3.67 2.86 9.32
C SER A 5 -2.36 3.58 9.64
N PHE A 6 -1.22 3.04 9.22
CA PHE A 6 0.10 3.56 9.62
C PHE A 6 0.47 4.83 8.83
N GLU A 7 0.04 4.91 7.57
CA GLU A 7 0.17 6.05 6.67
C GLU A 7 -0.62 7.30 7.10
N HIS A 8 -1.51 7.16 8.08
CA HIS A 8 -2.27 8.24 8.72
C HIS A 8 -1.68 8.71 10.06
N ILE A 9 -0.60 8.08 10.53
CA ILE A 9 -0.02 8.38 11.84
C ILE A 9 0.90 9.60 11.72
N VAL A 10 0.65 10.62 12.53
CA VAL A 10 1.44 11.87 12.53
C VAL A 10 2.91 11.60 12.85
N ASP A 11 3.19 10.82 13.90
CA ASP A 11 4.56 10.47 14.33
C ASP A 11 4.79 8.94 14.24
N PRO A 12 5.28 8.45 13.09
CA PRO A 12 5.47 7.02 12.87
C PRO A 12 6.60 6.44 13.74
N VAL A 13 7.67 7.20 14.02
CA VAL A 13 8.80 6.73 14.85
C VAL A 13 8.35 6.53 16.29
N LYS A 14 7.71 7.53 16.90
CA LYS A 14 7.24 7.44 18.29
C LYS A 14 6.22 6.33 18.47
N THR A 15 5.36 6.13 17.47
CA THR A 15 4.42 5.01 17.44
C THR A 15 5.15 3.66 17.43
N LEU A 16 6.12 3.47 16.53
CA LEU A 16 6.88 2.22 16.46
C LEU A 16 7.71 1.97 17.72
N GLN A 17 8.28 3.01 18.33
CA GLN A 17 8.95 2.89 19.63
C GLN A 17 7.99 2.42 20.72
N HIS A 18 6.75 2.90 20.72
CA HIS A 18 5.73 2.43 21.66
C HIS A 18 5.38 0.95 21.41
N VAL A 19 5.21 0.57 20.14
CA VAL A 19 5.00 -0.83 19.75
C VAL A 19 6.15 -1.71 20.22
N SER A 20 7.40 -1.32 19.96
CA SER A 20 8.60 -2.05 20.39
C SER A 20 8.65 -2.25 21.91
N ARG A 21 8.29 -1.24 22.70
CA ARG A 21 8.19 -1.36 24.17
C ARG A 21 7.16 -2.40 24.61
N LEU A 22 6.00 -2.44 23.95
CA LEU A 22 4.89 -3.35 24.30
C LEU A 22 5.09 -4.78 23.81
N LEU A 23 5.88 -4.99 22.75
CA LEU A 23 6.15 -6.33 22.23
C LEU A 23 6.98 -7.15 23.23
N ALA A 24 6.57 -8.41 23.42
CA ALA A 24 7.38 -9.42 24.08
C ALA A 24 8.68 -9.69 23.30
N LYS A 25 9.63 -10.40 23.91
CA LYS A 25 10.82 -10.90 23.22
C LYS A 25 10.41 -11.68 21.97
N ASN A 26 11.05 -11.42 20.83
CA ASN A 26 10.69 -11.98 19.51
C ASN A 26 9.26 -11.64 19.01
N GLY A 27 8.56 -10.72 19.68
CA GLY A 27 7.25 -10.23 19.26
C GLY A 27 7.35 -9.54 17.90
N LYS A 28 6.26 -9.64 17.12
CA LYS A 28 6.19 -9.11 15.76
C LYS A 28 5.10 -8.05 15.62
N CYS A 29 5.40 -7.02 14.85
CA CYS A 29 4.44 -6.05 14.35
C CYS A 29 4.35 -6.20 12.83
N VAL A 30 3.14 -6.17 12.29
CA VAL A 30 2.91 -6.14 10.84
C VAL A 30 2.33 -4.77 10.48
N ILE A 31 2.91 -4.13 9.46
CA ILE A 31 2.43 -2.91 8.84
C ILE A 31 2.06 -3.25 7.40
N ARG A 32 0.79 -3.16 7.03
CA ARG A 32 0.30 -3.34 5.65
C ARG A 32 -0.23 -2.02 5.13
N ILE A 33 0.40 -1.47 4.10
CA ILE A 33 0.17 -0.11 3.59
C ILE A 33 0.50 0.01 2.10
N PRO A 34 0.04 1.08 1.42
CA PRO A 34 0.54 1.46 0.11
C PRO A 34 2.04 1.80 0.15
N THR A 35 2.75 1.55 -0.95
CA THR A 35 4.18 1.85 -1.08
C THR A 35 4.54 2.53 -2.40
N VAL A 36 5.44 3.51 -2.33
CA VAL A 36 5.98 4.21 -3.52
C VAL A 36 7.01 3.39 -4.29
N ASP A 37 7.49 2.26 -3.76
CA ASP A 37 8.41 1.37 -4.48
C ASP A 37 7.70 0.53 -5.57
N SER A 38 6.51 0.95 -5.99
CA SER A 38 5.62 0.18 -6.86
C SER A 38 5.67 0.63 -8.32
N HIS A 39 5.27 -0.29 -9.21
CA HIS A 39 5.04 0.05 -10.61
C HIS A 39 3.94 1.11 -10.74
N ALA A 40 2.86 0.98 -9.98
CA ALA A 40 1.73 1.92 -10.01
C ALA A 40 2.16 3.36 -9.70
N TRP A 41 2.99 3.57 -8.66
CA TRP A 41 3.53 4.90 -8.36
C TRP A 41 4.35 5.48 -9.53
N ARG A 42 5.28 4.68 -10.08
CA ARG A 42 6.14 5.12 -11.19
C ARG A 42 5.34 5.46 -12.44
N HIS A 43 4.29 4.67 -12.73
CA HIS A 43 3.47 4.82 -13.92
C HIS A 43 2.43 5.95 -13.79
N TYR A 44 1.63 5.94 -12.73
CA TYR A 44 0.48 6.84 -12.56
C TYR A 44 0.82 8.16 -11.88
N LYS A 45 1.90 8.22 -11.09
CA LYS A 45 2.32 9.42 -10.35
C LYS A 45 1.16 10.00 -9.52
N HIS A 46 0.73 11.23 -9.81
CA HIS A 46 -0.37 11.91 -9.11
C HIS A 46 -1.74 11.25 -9.35
N ASN A 47 -1.89 10.45 -10.41
CA ASN A 47 -3.12 9.68 -10.67
C ASN A 47 -3.12 8.32 -9.99
N TRP A 48 -2.09 7.96 -9.20
CA TRP A 48 -2.09 6.70 -8.49
C TRP A 48 -3.19 6.70 -7.43
N VAL A 49 -4.10 5.74 -7.51
CA VAL A 49 -5.30 5.68 -6.66
C VAL A 49 -4.98 5.66 -5.17
N SER A 50 -3.90 4.99 -4.77
CA SER A 50 -3.49 4.86 -3.37
C SER A 50 -2.63 6.03 -2.88
N LEU A 51 -2.36 7.04 -3.73
CA LEU A 51 -1.74 8.28 -3.27
C LEU A 51 -2.63 8.98 -2.24
N ASP A 52 -3.93 9.06 -2.55
CA ASP A 52 -5.03 9.47 -1.65
C ASP A 52 -4.69 10.69 -0.77
N ALA A 53 -4.17 11.75 -1.40
CA ALA A 53 -3.96 13.03 -0.76
C ALA A 53 -5.32 13.75 -0.60
N PRO A 54 -5.59 14.43 0.54
CA PRO A 54 -4.70 14.73 1.66
C PRO A 54 -4.78 13.71 2.82
N ARG A 55 -5.44 12.57 2.64
CA ARG A 55 -5.74 11.61 3.72
C ARG A 55 -4.48 10.91 4.23
N HIS A 56 -3.57 10.53 3.34
CA HIS A 56 -2.26 9.99 3.71
C HIS A 56 -1.29 11.10 4.13
N PHE A 57 -0.82 11.07 5.37
CA PHE A 57 0.22 11.98 5.85
C PHE A 57 1.60 11.55 5.37
N HIS A 58 1.78 10.25 5.13
CA HIS A 58 3.02 9.66 4.67
C HIS A 58 2.76 8.73 3.51
N VAL A 59 3.65 8.74 2.52
CA VAL A 59 3.67 7.76 1.43
C VAL A 59 5.00 7.02 1.50
N PHE A 60 4.98 5.85 2.14
CA PHE A 60 6.20 5.18 2.56
C PHE A 60 6.87 4.39 1.41
N SER A 61 8.19 4.32 1.46
CA SER A 61 9.00 3.33 0.76
C SER A 61 9.46 2.24 1.74
N LYS A 62 9.82 1.06 1.23
CA LYS A 62 10.61 0.03 1.90
C LYS A 62 11.80 0.63 2.64
N LYS A 63 12.54 1.56 2.01
CA LYS A 63 13.70 2.22 2.64
C LYS A 63 13.27 3.00 3.88
N SER A 64 12.17 3.76 3.79
CA SER A 64 11.65 4.49 4.96
C SER A 64 11.14 3.56 6.06
N ILE A 65 10.42 2.48 5.74
CA ILE A 65 9.96 1.51 6.76
C ILE A 65 11.14 0.85 7.45
N HIS A 66 12.18 0.46 6.71
CA HIS A 66 13.40 -0.10 7.28
C HIS A 66 14.08 0.88 8.25
N LEU A 67 14.22 2.15 7.86
CA LEU A 67 14.81 3.19 8.71
C LEU A 67 13.98 3.45 9.98
N LEU A 68 12.66 3.59 9.84
CA LEU A 68 11.73 3.81 10.95
C LEU A 68 11.72 2.65 11.94
N ALA A 69 11.75 1.42 11.44
CA ALA A 69 11.86 0.21 12.26
C ALA A 69 13.17 0.21 13.05
N HIS A 70 14.30 0.48 12.38
CA HIS A 70 15.61 0.53 13.04
C HIS A 70 15.66 1.60 14.15
N MET A 71 15.13 2.80 13.89
CA MET A 71 15.02 3.88 14.90
C MET A 71 14.13 3.52 16.11
N ALA A 72 13.30 2.48 15.98
CA ALA A 72 12.41 1.98 17.02
C ALA A 72 12.92 0.71 17.72
N GLY A 73 14.14 0.24 17.43
CA GLY A 73 14.66 -1.02 17.95
C GLY A 73 13.91 -2.25 17.39
N LEU A 74 13.44 -2.14 16.14
CA LEU A 74 12.79 -3.21 15.40
C LEU A 74 13.61 -3.55 14.16
N GLU A 75 13.56 -4.81 13.75
CA GLU A 75 14.17 -5.31 12.52
C GLU A 75 13.10 -5.66 11.48
N LEU A 76 13.29 -5.23 10.23
CA LEU A 76 12.45 -5.64 9.11
C LEU A 76 12.88 -7.02 8.61
N ILE A 77 12.07 -8.04 8.88
CA ILE A 77 12.43 -9.45 8.60
C ILE A 77 11.78 -10.02 7.34
N LYS A 78 10.67 -9.44 6.86
CA LYS A 78 9.94 -9.91 5.68
C LYS A 78 9.10 -8.81 5.06
N ILE A 79 8.95 -8.87 3.74
CA ILE A 79 7.99 -8.05 2.97
C ILE A 79 7.16 -9.01 2.13
N VAL A 80 5.85 -8.79 2.08
CA VAL A 80 4.92 -9.51 1.20
C VAL A 80 4.12 -8.49 0.42
N TYR A 81 4.07 -8.61 -0.91
CA TYR A 81 3.25 -7.77 -1.76
C TYR A 81 1.94 -8.48 -2.06
N ASP A 82 0.83 -7.79 -1.86
CA ASP A 82 -0.53 -8.34 -1.98
C ASP A 82 -1.50 -7.35 -2.64
N SER A 83 -0.99 -6.65 -3.64
CA SER A 83 -1.78 -5.72 -4.46
C SER A 83 -2.77 -6.45 -5.35
N ASP A 84 -3.86 -5.80 -5.73
CA ASP A 84 -4.87 -6.36 -6.63
C ASP A 84 -5.09 -5.44 -7.84
N GLU A 85 -6.13 -5.70 -8.63
CA GLU A 85 -6.48 -4.90 -9.80
C GLU A 85 -6.82 -3.43 -9.49
N PHE A 86 -7.11 -3.06 -8.23
CA PHE A 86 -7.49 -1.70 -7.83
C PHE A 86 -6.42 -0.69 -8.17
N GLN A 87 -5.15 -1.06 -8.02
CA GLN A 87 -4.01 -0.22 -8.36
C GLN A 87 -4.03 0.27 -9.82
N PHE A 88 -4.68 -0.49 -10.71
CA PHE A 88 -4.83 -0.15 -12.12
C PHE A 88 -6.13 0.58 -12.38
N PHE A 89 -7.28 -0.07 -12.18
CA PHE A 89 -8.55 0.51 -12.64
C PHE A 89 -8.86 1.84 -11.92
N GLY A 90 -8.52 1.96 -10.63
CA GLY A 90 -8.68 3.20 -9.88
C GLY A 90 -7.80 4.31 -10.43
N SER A 91 -6.55 3.98 -10.76
CA SER A 91 -5.58 4.96 -11.29
C SER A 91 -5.87 5.34 -12.75
N GLU A 92 -6.37 4.40 -13.55
CA GLU A 92 -6.85 4.60 -14.91
C GLU A 92 -8.11 5.48 -14.95
N GLN A 93 -8.98 5.38 -13.94
CA GLN A 93 -10.09 6.32 -13.78
C GLN A 93 -9.59 7.73 -13.46
N TYR A 94 -8.68 7.90 -12.50
CA TYR A 94 -8.12 9.21 -12.17
C TYR A 94 -7.42 9.86 -13.35
N LYS A 95 -6.69 9.07 -14.15
CA LYS A 95 -6.06 9.54 -15.40
C LYS A 95 -7.07 10.01 -16.45
N ARG A 96 -8.33 9.56 -16.38
CA ARG A 96 -9.46 9.99 -17.23
C ARG A 96 -10.34 11.05 -16.56
N ASP A 97 -9.92 11.62 -15.42
CA ASP A 97 -10.69 12.57 -14.61
C ASP A 97 -12.04 12.02 -14.13
N ILE A 98 -12.06 10.72 -13.80
CA ILE A 98 -13.23 10.03 -13.25
C ILE A 98 -12.97 9.70 -11.78
N PRO A 99 -13.69 10.31 -10.83
CA PRO A 99 -13.52 9.99 -9.42
C PRO A 99 -14.00 8.57 -9.11
N LEU A 100 -13.43 7.93 -8.07
CA LEU A 100 -13.86 6.59 -7.61
C LEU A 100 -15.34 6.55 -7.21
N THR A 101 -15.93 7.69 -6.84
CA THR A 101 -17.33 7.81 -6.44
C THR A 101 -18.29 8.00 -7.62
N ALA A 102 -17.77 8.09 -8.85
CA ALA A 102 -18.60 8.24 -10.04
C ALA A 102 -19.45 6.98 -10.27
N GLU A 103 -20.65 7.15 -10.84
CA GLU A 103 -21.53 6.02 -11.16
C GLU A 103 -20.86 5.02 -12.11
N GLN A 104 -20.05 5.50 -13.04
CA GLN A 104 -19.29 4.68 -13.99
C GLN A 104 -18.00 4.08 -13.41
N SER A 105 -17.75 4.21 -12.09
CA SER A 105 -16.60 3.58 -11.47
C SER A 105 -16.83 2.09 -11.23
N TYR A 106 -15.81 1.28 -11.49
CA TYR A 106 -15.83 -0.16 -11.18
C TYR A 106 -16.03 -0.46 -9.68
N VAL A 107 -15.67 0.47 -8.78
CA VAL A 107 -15.93 0.33 -7.33
C VAL A 107 -17.41 0.48 -7.00
N VAL A 108 -18.11 1.38 -7.70
CA VAL A 108 -19.49 1.77 -7.40
C VAL A 108 -20.48 0.89 -8.15
N ASN A 109 -20.30 0.74 -9.47
CA ASN A 109 -21.17 -0.05 -10.31
C ASN A 109 -20.37 -0.74 -11.42
N LYS A 110 -20.23 -2.06 -11.29
CA LYS A 110 -19.50 -2.89 -12.26
C LYS A 110 -20.17 -2.93 -13.62
N ASP A 111 -21.50 -2.85 -13.68
CA ASP A 111 -22.27 -2.93 -14.93
C ASP A 111 -22.16 -1.62 -15.74
N LYS A 112 -21.96 -0.50 -15.05
CA LYS A 112 -21.73 0.83 -15.66
C LYS A 112 -20.25 1.21 -15.76
N SER A 113 -19.36 0.30 -15.37
CA SER A 113 -17.92 0.49 -15.38
C SER A 113 -17.44 0.88 -16.78
N ILE A 114 -16.49 1.82 -16.84
CA ILE A 114 -15.77 2.14 -18.08
C ILE A 114 -14.82 1.02 -18.55
N PHE A 115 -14.59 0.01 -17.72
CA PHE A 115 -13.77 -1.16 -18.03
C PHE A 115 -14.63 -2.40 -18.20
N SER A 116 -14.30 -3.19 -19.23
CA SER A 116 -14.85 -4.53 -19.46
C SER A 116 -14.32 -5.56 -18.45
N GLU A 117 -15.03 -6.67 -18.28
CA GLU A 117 -14.55 -7.80 -17.47
C GLU A 117 -13.18 -8.33 -17.92
N LYS A 118 -12.90 -8.29 -19.24
CA LYS A 118 -11.61 -8.70 -19.80
C LYS A 118 -10.48 -7.78 -19.34
N GLU A 119 -10.71 -6.47 -19.30
CA GLU A 119 -9.72 -5.51 -18.80
C GLU A 119 -9.46 -5.69 -17.31
N ILE A 120 -10.50 -5.89 -16.51
CA ILE A 120 -10.35 -6.19 -15.08
C ILE A 120 -9.54 -7.48 -14.86
N LEU A 121 -9.81 -8.53 -15.64
CA LEU A 121 -9.03 -9.77 -15.56
C LEU A 121 -7.56 -9.56 -15.96
N MET A 122 -7.28 -8.71 -16.95
CA MET A 122 -5.91 -8.35 -17.32
C MET A 122 -5.22 -7.58 -16.18
N PHE A 123 -5.88 -6.61 -15.57
CA PHE A 123 -5.36 -5.88 -14.40
C PHE A 123 -5.06 -6.81 -13.23
N ARG A 124 -5.94 -7.79 -12.96
CA ARG A 124 -5.71 -8.76 -11.89
C ARG A 124 -4.49 -9.63 -12.17
N LYS A 125 -4.34 -10.14 -13.40
CA LYS A 125 -3.16 -10.93 -13.80
C LYS A 125 -1.88 -10.12 -13.66
N GLU A 126 -1.92 -8.84 -14.05
CA GLU A 126 -0.78 -7.95 -13.95
C GLU A 126 -0.44 -7.65 -12.48
N ALA A 127 -1.43 -7.43 -11.60
CA ALA A 127 -1.21 -7.25 -10.17
C ALA A 127 -0.51 -8.46 -9.53
N LEU A 128 -0.94 -9.68 -9.88
CA LEU A 128 -0.31 -10.91 -9.42
C LEU A 128 1.15 -11.03 -9.92
N ARG A 129 1.41 -10.66 -11.19
CA ARG A 129 2.77 -10.62 -11.74
C ARG A 129 3.65 -9.64 -10.98
N LEU A 130 3.17 -8.42 -10.75
CA LEU A 130 3.90 -7.39 -10.00
C LEU A 130 4.14 -7.79 -8.54
N ASN A 131 3.19 -8.46 -7.88
CA ASN A 131 3.40 -8.98 -6.52
C ASN A 131 4.56 -9.99 -6.50
N ALA A 132 4.60 -10.91 -7.46
CA ALA A 132 5.69 -11.89 -7.59
C ALA A 132 7.05 -11.23 -7.86
N GLU A 133 7.06 -10.07 -8.52
CA GLU A 133 8.25 -9.27 -8.81
C GLU A 133 8.59 -8.24 -7.72
N ASN A 134 7.86 -8.23 -6.60
CA ASN A 134 8.01 -7.24 -5.52
C ASN A 134 7.78 -5.77 -5.98
N GLN A 135 6.87 -5.57 -6.93
CA GLN A 135 6.52 -4.27 -7.53
C GLN A 135 5.05 -3.87 -7.31
N GLY A 136 4.31 -4.61 -6.48
CA GLY A 136 2.95 -4.26 -6.09
C GLY A 136 2.88 -2.92 -5.34
N ASP A 137 1.75 -2.24 -5.43
CA ASP A 137 1.48 -0.94 -4.80
C ASP A 137 1.08 -1.01 -3.32
N CYS A 138 0.79 -2.20 -2.81
CA CYS A 138 0.52 -2.50 -1.41
C CYS A 138 1.45 -3.61 -0.91
N ALA A 139 2.00 -3.43 0.29
CA ALA A 139 2.91 -4.39 0.92
C ALA A 139 2.70 -4.50 2.43
N ALA A 140 2.83 -5.74 2.94
CA ALA A 140 2.90 -6.08 4.34
C ALA A 140 4.37 -6.25 4.79
N PHE A 141 4.82 -5.34 5.65
CA PHE A 141 6.13 -5.32 6.29
C PHE A 141 6.05 -5.99 7.65
N TYR A 142 6.85 -7.03 7.85
CA TYR A 142 6.95 -7.76 9.12
C TYR A 142 8.16 -7.25 9.88
N LEU A 143 7.90 -6.65 11.04
CA LEU A 143 8.90 -6.12 11.95
C LEU A 143 9.00 -7.03 13.18
N GLN A 144 10.21 -7.32 13.63
CA GLN A 144 10.47 -8.08 14.85
C GLN A 144 11.24 -7.24 15.85
N LYS A 145 10.92 -7.38 17.14
CA LYS A 145 11.69 -6.73 18.21
C LYS A 145 13.13 -7.25 18.25
N GLN A 146 14.09 -6.32 18.25
CA GLN A 146 15.50 -6.65 18.49
C GLN A 146 15.69 -7.04 19.95
N ASP A 147 16.65 -7.93 20.20
CA ASP A 147 17.01 -8.40 21.54
C ASP A 147 17.65 -7.28 22.40
#